data_AF-A0A933FU73-F1
#
_entry.id   AF-A0A933FU73-F1
#
_cell.length_a   1.000
_cell.length_b   1.000
_cell.length_c   1.000
_cell.angle_alpha   90.00
_cell.angle_beta   90.00
_cell.angle_gamma   90.00
#
_symmetry.space_group_name_H-M   'P 1'
#
loop_
_entity.id
_entity.type
_entity.pdbx_description
1 polymer ?
#
loop_
_entity_poly.entity_id
_entity_poly.type
_entity_poly.pdbx_seq_one_letter_code
_entity_poly.pdbx_strand_id
1 'polypeptide(L)'
;MENLDRYWRAVQQAVCVKCIDSDGAGTCRLSNDDACGLRAHFSKIVESVLSVRSDTLEPYLEALRNNVCAHCKHQSPDGKCMVRGQLDCGLDRYFPLVIDAIESACAELDETPEAFGD
;
A
#
# COMPACT_ATOMS: atom_id res chain seq x y z
N MET A 1 -6.77 -9.89 12.52
CA MET A 1 -5.66 -8.93 12.59
C MET A 1 -4.39 -9.50 11.97
N GLU A 2 -4.16 -10.83 12.03
CA GLU A 2 -3.00 -11.52 11.43
C GLU A 2 -2.75 -11.26 9.94
N ASN A 3 -3.80 -11.15 9.11
CA ASN A 3 -3.64 -10.90 7.68
C ASN A 3 -2.99 -9.54 7.38
N LEU A 4 -3.26 -8.53 8.20
CA LEU A 4 -2.70 -7.19 7.99
C LEU A 4 -1.19 -7.17 8.20
N ASP A 5 -0.67 -7.93 9.18
CA ASP A 5 0.77 -8.03 9.40
C ASP A 5 1.47 -8.81 8.28
N ARG A 6 0.81 -9.80 7.66
CA ARG A 6 1.34 -10.50 6.48
C ARG A 6 1.44 -9.54 5.28
N TYR A 7 0.36 -8.82 4.97
CA TYR A 7 0.38 -7.82 3.90
C TYR A 7 1.43 -6.74 4.15
N TRP A 8 1.59 -6.31 5.41
CA TRP A 8 2.61 -5.32 5.74
C TRP A 8 4.02 -5.83 5.44
N ARG A 9 4.35 -7.08 5.81
CA ARG A 9 5.65 -7.69 5.50
C ARG A 9 5.90 -7.79 4.00
N ALA A 10 4.90 -8.21 3.22
CA ALA A 10 5.01 -8.27 1.76
C ALA A 10 5.29 -6.89 1.16
N VAL A 11 4.57 -5.86 1.62
CA VAL A 11 4.79 -4.47 1.19
C VAL A 11 6.18 -3.98 1.61
N GLN A 12 6.67 -4.31 2.81
CA GLN A 12 8.03 -3.92 3.21
C GLN A 12 9.09 -4.52 2.28
N GLN A 13 8.95 -5.79 1.90
CA GLN A 13 9.91 -6.47 1.01
C GLN A 13 9.85 -5.95 -0.43
N ALA A 14 8.66 -5.62 -0.93
CA ALA A 14 8.49 -5.16 -2.31
C ALA A 14 8.74 -3.66 -2.50
N VAL A 15 8.31 -2.84 -1.52
CA VAL A 15 8.23 -1.38 -1.61
C VAL A 15 9.32 -0.71 -0.81
N CYS A 16 9.50 -1.05 0.48
CA CYS A 16 10.43 -0.31 1.33
C CYS A 16 11.86 -0.38 0.80
N VAL A 17 12.29 -1.52 0.24
CA VAL A 17 13.63 -1.65 -0.38
C VAL A 17 13.86 -0.73 -1.60
N LYS A 18 12.79 -0.27 -2.26
CA LYS A 18 12.81 0.65 -3.41
C LYS A 18 12.39 2.07 -3.05
N CYS A 19 11.95 2.29 -1.82
CA CYS A 19 11.46 3.58 -1.35
C CYS A 19 12.62 4.57 -1.29
N ILE A 20 12.41 5.79 -1.78
CA ILE A 20 13.43 6.86 -1.76
C ILE A 20 13.87 7.19 -0.33
N ASP A 21 12.95 7.06 0.62
CA ASP A 21 13.21 7.30 2.03
C ASP A 21 13.88 6.10 2.73
N SER A 22 14.11 4.98 2.04
CA SER A 22 14.82 3.82 2.59
C SER A 22 16.32 3.89 2.36
N ASP A 23 17.09 3.22 3.23
CA ASP A 23 18.51 2.94 3.04
C ASP A 23 18.85 1.98 1.87
N GLY A 24 17.83 1.48 1.16
CA GLY A 24 17.99 0.49 0.09
C GLY A 24 18.06 -0.96 0.58
N ALA A 25 18.05 -1.17 1.90
CA ALA A 25 17.92 -2.49 2.55
C ALA A 25 16.51 -2.70 3.14
N GLY A 26 15.59 -1.76 2.92
CA GLY A 26 14.22 -1.81 3.45
C GLY A 26 14.04 -1.11 4.79
N THR A 27 15.09 -0.54 5.37
CA THR A 27 14.98 0.30 6.57
C THR A 27 14.47 1.68 6.18
N CYS A 28 13.37 2.12 6.78
CA CYS A 28 12.85 3.48 6.59
C CYS A 28 13.73 4.50 7.32
N ARG A 29 14.12 5.60 6.65
CA ARG A 29 14.93 6.67 7.23
C ARG A 29 14.13 7.93 7.58
N LEU A 30 12.81 7.90 7.44
CA LEU A 30 11.96 8.99 7.90
C LEU A 30 12.10 9.14 9.42
N SER A 31 12.19 10.39 9.87
CA SER A 31 12.21 10.77 11.29
C SER A 31 10.92 10.31 11.98
N ASN A 32 10.97 10.06 13.29
CA ASN A 32 9.79 9.62 14.06
C ASN A 32 8.59 10.59 14.00
N ASP A 33 8.82 11.87 13.67
CA ASP A 33 7.76 12.88 13.49
C ASP A 33 7.02 12.76 12.14
N ASP A 34 7.64 12.11 11.14
CA ASP A 34 7.07 11.90 9.81
C ASP A 34 6.56 10.46 9.68
N ALA A 35 5.25 10.28 9.90
CA ALA A 35 4.61 8.99 9.70
C ALA A 35 4.64 8.61 8.20
N CYS A 36 5.28 7.49 7.87
CA CYS A 36 5.23 6.89 6.54
C CYS A 36 3.76 6.76 6.07
N GLY A 37 3.41 7.41 4.95
CA GLY A 37 2.02 7.46 4.46
C GLY A 37 1.42 6.08 4.18
N LEU A 38 2.26 5.12 3.75
CA LEU A 38 1.87 3.71 3.61
C LEU A 38 1.46 3.10 4.94
N ARG A 39 2.26 3.28 5.99
CA ARG A 39 1.98 2.72 7.31
C ARG A 39 0.79 3.40 7.98
N ALA A 40 0.69 4.72 7.85
CA ALA A 40 -0.38 5.52 8.46
C ALA A 40 -1.78 5.16 7.93
N HIS A 41 -1.89 4.77 6.66
CA HIS A 41 -3.15 4.43 6.02
C HIS A 41 -3.27 2.94 5.67
N PHE A 42 -2.42 2.08 6.24
CA PHE A 42 -2.21 0.74 5.71
C PHE A 42 -3.46 -0.13 5.66
N SER A 43 -4.29 -0.09 6.71
CA SER A 43 -5.55 -0.85 6.75
C SER A 43 -6.49 -0.46 5.61
N LYS A 44 -6.67 0.85 5.36
CA LYS A 44 -7.51 1.35 4.28
C LYS A 44 -6.94 1.05 2.90
N ILE A 45 -5.61 1.04 2.77
CA ILE A 45 -4.94 0.68 1.51
C ILE A 45 -5.24 -0.78 1.16
N VAL A 46 -5.08 -1.70 2.14
CA VAL A 46 -5.40 -3.11 1.95
C VAL A 46 -6.87 -3.29 1.58
N GLU A 47 -7.78 -2.60 2.28
CA GLU A 47 -9.21 -2.63 1.95
C GLU A 47 -9.48 -2.14 0.51
N SER A 48 -8.88 -1.01 0.10
CA SER A 48 -9.00 -0.49 -1.26
C SER A 48 -8.54 -1.51 -2.31
N VAL A 49 -7.37 -2.14 -2.10
CA VAL A 49 -6.82 -3.09 -3.07
C VAL A 49 -7.69 -4.34 -3.14
N LEU A 50 -8.02 -4.94 -2.01
CA LEU A 50 -8.81 -6.19 -1.98
C LEU A 50 -10.27 -5.99 -2.41
N SER A 51 -10.79 -4.76 -2.38
CA SER A 51 -12.13 -4.43 -2.88
C SER A 51 -12.21 -4.39 -4.41
N VAL A 52 -11.07 -4.33 -5.10
CA VAL A 52 -10.97 -4.23 -6.56
C VAL A 52 -10.56 -5.58 -7.14
N ARG A 53 -11.11 -5.91 -8.31
CA ARG A 53 -10.65 -7.01 -9.15
C ARG A 53 -10.54 -6.50 -10.58
N SER A 54 -9.33 -6.20 -11.03
CA SER A 54 -9.10 -5.67 -12.37
C SER A 54 -7.70 -6.02 -12.87
N ASP A 55 -7.56 -6.18 -14.17
CA ASP A 55 -6.27 -6.35 -14.83
C ASP A 55 -5.59 -5.01 -15.16
N THR A 56 -6.23 -3.87 -14.83
CA THR A 56 -5.68 -2.52 -15.09
C THR A 56 -5.54 -1.72 -13.81
N LEU A 57 -4.70 -0.68 -13.85
CA LEU A 57 -4.34 0.11 -12.66
C LEU A 57 -5.44 1.11 -12.28
N GLU A 58 -6.23 1.59 -13.25
CA GLU A 58 -7.20 2.66 -13.08
C GLU A 58 -8.22 2.40 -11.95
N PRO A 59 -8.85 1.21 -11.85
CA PRO A 59 -9.82 0.94 -10.79
C PRO A 59 -9.19 0.96 -9.38
N TYR A 60 -7.93 0.51 -9.26
CA TYR A 60 -7.21 0.59 -8.00
C TYR A 60 -6.91 2.05 -7.63
N LEU A 61 -6.52 2.88 -8.60
CA LEU A 61 -6.27 4.30 -8.37
C LEU A 61 -7.54 5.02 -7.91
N GLU A 62 -8.68 4.72 -8.51
CA GLU A 62 -9.98 5.25 -8.10
C GLU A 62 -10.33 4.83 -6.66
N ALA A 63 -10.19 3.55 -6.33
CA ALA A 63 -10.41 3.05 -4.97
C ALA A 63 -9.46 3.71 -3.95
N LEU A 64 -8.20 3.94 -4.33
CA LEU A 64 -7.24 4.68 -3.52
C LEU A 64 -7.68 6.13 -3.30
N ARG A 65 -8.18 6.81 -4.34
CA ARG A 65 -8.64 8.20 -4.22
C ARG A 65 -9.83 8.32 -3.28
N ASN A 66 -10.79 7.42 -3.43
CA ASN A 66 -12.05 7.50 -2.72
C ASN A 66 -11.93 7.07 -1.25
N ASN A 67 -11.09 6.08 -0.94
CA ASN A 67 -11.05 5.50 0.40
C ASN A 67 -9.85 5.97 1.23
N VAL A 68 -8.73 6.32 0.59
CA VAL A 68 -7.51 6.75 1.29
C VAL A 68 -7.29 8.24 1.12
N CYS A 69 -7.22 8.73 -0.12
CA CYS A 69 -6.93 10.15 -0.35
C CYS A 69 -8.02 11.06 0.25
N ALA A 70 -9.30 10.67 0.19
CA ALA A 70 -10.44 11.42 0.75
C ALA A 70 -10.31 11.75 2.24
N HIS A 71 -9.47 11.00 2.96
CA HIS A 71 -9.20 11.19 4.39
C HIS A 71 -7.75 11.62 4.67
N CYS A 72 -6.98 11.93 3.64
CA CYS A 72 -5.59 12.37 3.76
C CYS A 72 -5.55 13.87 4.06
N LYS A 73 -4.71 14.27 5.04
CA LYS A 73 -4.50 15.68 5.43
C LYS A 73 -4.06 16.60 4.28
N HIS A 74 -3.54 16.02 3.19
CA HIS A 74 -3.03 16.76 2.04
C HIS A 74 -4.07 16.93 0.92
N GLN A 75 -5.24 16.30 1.00
CA GLN A 75 -6.29 16.50 0.01
C GLN A 75 -7.14 17.72 0.37
N SER A 76 -7.30 18.63 -0.59
CA SER A 76 -8.18 19.79 -0.46
C SER A 76 -9.65 19.38 -0.67
N PRO A 77 -10.62 20.20 -0.20
CA PRO A 77 -12.05 19.92 -0.37
C PRO A 77 -12.50 19.73 -1.83
N ASP A 78 -11.77 20.29 -2.79
CA ASP A 78 -12.03 20.12 -4.24
C ASP A 78 -11.32 18.91 -4.85
N GLY A 79 -10.76 18.01 -4.03
CA GLY A 79 -10.16 16.74 -4.45
C GLY A 79 -8.71 16.83 -4.95
N LYS A 80 -8.12 18.03 -4.99
CA LYS A 80 -6.72 18.22 -5.39
C LYS A 80 -5.77 17.80 -4.27
N CYS A 81 -4.57 17.38 -4.66
CA CYS A 81 -3.50 17.05 -3.72
C CYS A 81 -2.18 17.55 -4.29
N MET A 82 -1.58 18.55 -3.64
CA MET A 82 -0.33 19.16 -4.10
C MET A 82 0.84 18.19 -4.03
N VAL A 83 0.89 17.37 -2.97
CA VAL A 83 1.93 16.34 -2.80
C VAL A 83 1.92 15.34 -3.95
N ARG A 84 0.73 14.95 -4.43
CA ARG A 84 0.59 14.12 -5.64
C ARG A 84 1.00 14.87 -6.90
N GLY A 85 0.56 16.12 -7.05
CA GLY A 85 0.92 16.95 -8.22
C GLY A 85 2.42 17.20 -8.36
N GLN A 86 3.16 17.17 -7.25
CA GLN A 86 4.63 17.28 -7.21
C GLN A 86 5.35 15.92 -7.29
N LEU A 87 4.61 14.83 -7.44
CA LEU A 87 5.11 13.45 -7.43
C LEU A 87 5.73 13.01 -6.10
N ASP A 88 5.53 13.75 -5.01
CA ASP A 88 6.13 13.47 -3.70
C ASP A 88 5.29 12.53 -2.82
N CYS A 89 4.13 12.11 -3.29
CA CYS A 89 3.30 11.17 -2.55
C CYS A 89 3.89 9.76 -2.66
N GLY A 90 4.58 9.30 -1.62
CA GLY A 90 5.17 7.95 -1.59
C GLY A 90 4.15 6.84 -1.83
N LEU A 91 2.93 6.97 -1.28
CA LEU A 91 1.85 6.02 -1.55
C LEU A 91 1.50 5.99 -3.03
N ASP A 92 1.35 7.15 -3.66
CA ASP A 92 1.01 7.25 -5.08
C ASP A 92 2.10 6.69 -5.99
N ARG A 93 3.34 7.10 -5.73
CA ARG A 93 4.53 6.72 -6.49
C ARG A 93 4.76 5.21 -6.51
N TYR A 94 4.55 4.55 -5.38
CA TYR A 94 4.79 3.12 -5.23
C TYR A 94 3.52 2.28 -5.31
N PHE A 95 2.35 2.88 -5.60
CA PHE A 95 1.07 2.18 -5.53
C PHE A 95 1.00 0.90 -6.38
N PRO A 96 1.53 0.86 -7.62
CA PRO A 96 1.57 -0.38 -8.39
C PRO A 96 2.28 -1.54 -7.67
N LEU A 97 3.40 -1.26 -7.00
CA LEU A 97 4.13 -2.27 -6.22
C LEU A 97 3.38 -2.69 -4.95
N VAL A 98 2.57 -1.79 -4.38
CA VAL A 98 1.74 -2.07 -3.22
C VAL A 98 0.60 -3.02 -3.59
N ILE A 99 -0.02 -2.81 -4.76
CA ILE A 99 -1.06 -3.70 -5.30
C ILE A 99 -0.49 -5.10 -5.48
N ASP A 100 0.58 -5.24 -6.27
CA ASP A 100 1.25 -6.53 -6.53
C ASP A 100 1.58 -7.27 -5.23
N ALA A 101 2.13 -6.57 -4.24
CA ALA A 101 2.53 -7.18 -2.97
C ALA A 101 1.32 -7.67 -2.15
N ILE A 102 0.21 -6.93 -2.15
CA ILE A 102 -1.01 -7.31 -1.41
C ILE A 102 -1.72 -8.46 -2.12
N GLU A 103 -1.87 -8.40 -3.45
CA GLU A 103 -2.54 -9.44 -4.22
C GLU A 103 -1.76 -10.76 -4.19
N SER A 104 -0.44 -10.72 -4.34
CA SER A 104 0.40 -11.92 -4.23
C SER A 104 0.27 -12.56 -2.84
N ALA A 105 0.36 -11.75 -1.78
CA ALA A 105 0.20 -12.24 -0.42
C ALA A 105 -1.22 -12.75 -0.11
N CYS A 106 -2.24 -12.24 -0.81
CA CYS A 106 -3.62 -12.73 -0.70
C CYS A 106 -3.77 -14.08 -1.42
N ALA A 107 -3.22 -14.23 -2.63
CA ALA A 107 -3.23 -15.49 -3.36
C ALA A 107 -2.55 -16.62 -2.57
N GLU A 108 -1.39 -16.34 -1.95
CA GLU A 108 -0.70 -17.31 -1.10
C GLU A 108 -1.49 -17.72 0.17
N LEU A 109 -2.50 -16.95 0.60
CA LEU A 109 -3.41 -17.35 1.68
C LEU A 109 -4.49 -18.32 1.18
N ASP A 110 -4.94 -18.16 -0.06
CA ASP A 110 -5.93 -19.03 -0.68
C ASP A 110 -5.31 -20.38 -1.12
N GLU A 111 -3.99 -20.40 -1.35
CA GLU A 111 -3.25 -21.58 -1.83
C GLU A 111 -2.72 -22.51 -0.74
N THR A 112 -2.80 -22.19 0.56
CA THR A 112 -2.38 -23.15 1.60
C THR A 112 -3.29 -24.38 1.59
N PRO A 113 -2.83 -25.56 1.13
CA PRO A 113 -3.57 -26.78 1.32
C PRO A 113 -3.48 -27.11 2.81
N GLU A 114 -4.60 -27.53 3.41
CA GLU A 114 -4.57 -28.20 4.70
C GLU A 114 -3.45 -29.25 4.66
N ALA A 115 -2.49 -29.10 5.58
CA ALA A 115 -1.34 -29.97 5.68
C ALA A 115 -1.81 -31.43 5.63
N PHE A 116 -1.28 -32.18 4.67
CA PHE A 116 -1.38 -33.63 4.60
C PHE A 116 -1.18 -34.22 5.99
N GLY A 117 -2.26 -34.79 6.53
CA GLY A 117 -2.18 -35.72 7.63
C GLY A 117 -1.70 -37.06 7.10
N ASP A 118 -0.58 -37.52 7.64
CA ASP A 118 -0.17 -38.94 7.69
C ASP A 118 0.06 -39.30 9.16
#